data_AF-A0A925MIA5-F1
#
_entry.id   AF-A0A925MIA5-F1
#
_cell.length_a   1.000
_cell.length_b   1.000
_cell.length_c   1.000
_cell.angle_alpha   90.00
_cell.angle_beta   90.00
_cell.angle_gamma   90.00
#
_symmetry.space_group_name_H-M   'P 1'
#
loop_
_entity.id
_entity.type
_entity.pdbx_description
1 polymer ?
#
loop_
_entity_poly.entity_id
_entity_poly.type
_entity_poly.pdbx_seq_one_letter_code
_entity_poly.pdbx_strand_id
1 'polypeptide(L)' 'MKHIVILISGRGSNMEAIVRACASERWDARIAAVISNRADAAGLAFAAEHG' A
#
# COMPACT_ATOMS: atom_id res chain seq x y z
N MET A 1 2.63 15.31 -8.85
CA MET A 1 2.45 14.44 -7.69
C MET A 1 1.02 13.92 -7.58
N LYS A 2 0.82 12.61 -7.77
CA LYS A 2 -0.48 11.94 -7.55
C LYS A 2 -0.54 11.32 -6.16
N HIS A 3 -1.71 11.38 -5.52
CA HIS A 3 -1.96 10.71 -4.25
C HIS A 3 -2.75 9.44 -4.49
N ILE A 4 -2.23 8.30 -4.03
CA ILE A 4 -2.84 6.99 -4.22
C ILE A 4 -3.33 6.47 -2.87
N VAL A 5 -4.58 6.01 -2.83
CA VAL A 5 -5.13 5.25 -1.71
C VAL A 5 -5.38 3.83 -2.17
N ILE A 6 -4.90 2.85 -1.42
CA ILE A 6 -5.04 1.44 -1.76
C ILE A 6 -6.04 0.79 -0.81
N LEU A 7 -7.06 0.12 -1.36
CA LEU A 7 -8.04 -0.65 -0.59
C LEU A 7 -7.67 -2.13 -0.62
N ILE A 8 -7.64 -2.79 0.54
CA ILE A 8 -7.29 -4.22 0.67
C ILE A 8 -8.30 -5.00 1.51
N SER A 9 -8.33 -6.32 1.34
CA SER A 9 -9.19 -7.25 2.11
C SER A 9 -8.45 -8.49 2.61
N GLY A 10 -7.12 -8.50 2.59
CA GLY A 10 -6.33 -9.68 2.94
C GLY A 10 -4.82 -9.44 2.92
N ARG A 11 -4.05 -10.40 2.37
CA ARG A 11 -2.58 -10.40 2.38
C ARG A 11 -1.94 -9.13 1.80
N GLY A 12 -2.57 -8.53 0.78
CA GLY A 12 -2.07 -7.27 0.21
C GLY A 12 -0.91 -7.42 -0.77
N SER A 13 -0.67 -8.60 -1.37
CA SER A 13 0.45 -8.81 -2.30
C SER A 13 0.48 -7.82 -3.49
N ASN A 14 -0.69 -7.41 -4.00
CA ASN A 14 -0.76 -6.37 -5.03
C ASN A 14 -0.37 -4.98 -4.49
N MET A 15 -0.79 -4.67 -3.26
CA MET A 15 -0.41 -3.42 -2.58
C MET A 15 1.11 -3.39 -2.33
N GLU A 16 1.70 -4.49 -1.88
CA GLU A 16 3.16 -4.62 -1.71
C GLU A 16 3.91 -4.37 -3.02
N ALA A 17 3.46 -4.96 -4.13
CA ALA A 17 4.07 -4.76 -5.44
C ALA A 17 3.99 -3.29 -5.88
N ILE A 18 2.84 -2.64 -5.68
CA ILE A 18 2.65 -1.21 -6.00
C ILE A 18 3.55 -0.32 -5.15
N VAL A 19 3.63 -0.57 -3.83
CA VAL A 19 4.50 0.19 -2.91
C VAL A 19 5.96 0.07 -3.35
N ARG A 20 6.41 -1.16 -3.65
CA ARG A 20 7.78 -1.42 -4.11
C ARG A 20 8.07 -0.73 -5.44
N ALA A 21 7.17 -0.84 -6.42
CA ALA A 21 7.33 -0.20 -7.72
C ALA A 21 7.37 1.33 -7.61
N CYS A 22 6.46 1.93 -6.83
CA CYS A 22 6.42 3.37 -6.58
C CYS A 22 7.77 3.88 -6.04
N ALA A 23 8.39 3.13 -5.12
CA ALA A 23 9.69 3.46 -4.54
C ALA A 23 10.85 3.20 -5.52
N SER A 24 10.92 2.02 -6.15
CA SER A 24 12.05 1.61 -6.99
C SER A 24 12.12 2.39 -8.30
N GLU A 25 10.97 2.69 -8.89
CA GLU A 25 10.85 3.41 -10.16
C GLU A 25 10.72 4.93 -9.98
N ARG A 26 10.71 5.41 -8.73
CA ARG A 26 10.60 6.85 -8.39
C ARG A 26 9.42 7.54 -9.08
N TRP A 27 8.24 6.95 -8.95
CA TRP A 27 7.02 7.55 -9.50
C TRP A 27 6.80 8.94 -8.90
N ASP A 28 6.24 9.88 -9.70
CA ASP A 28 5.71 11.16 -9.19
C ASP A 28 4.36 10.94 -8.47
N ALA A 29 4.38 10.06 -7.47
CA ALA A 29 3.23 9.62 -6.71
C ALA A 29 3.60 9.29 -5.25
N ARG A 30 2.60 9.39 -4.37
CA ARG A 30 2.69 9.01 -2.95
C ARG A 30 1.58 8.03 -2.63
N ILE A 31 1.91 6.91 -1.99
CA ILE A 31 0.91 6.07 -1.32
C ILE A 31 0.48 6.80 -0.06
N ALA A 32 -0.70 7.41 -0.09
CA ALA A 32 -1.17 8.32 0.94
C ALA A 32 -1.88 7.58 2.09
N ALA A 33 -2.50 6.44 1.81
CA ALA A 33 -3.15 5.58 2.80
C ALA A 33 -3.36 4.17 2.24
N VAL A 34 -3.40 3.20 3.16
CA VAL A 34 -3.92 1.86 2.92
C VAL A 34 -5.11 1.66 3.85
N ILE A 35 -6.26 1.26 3.30
CA ILE A 35 -7.50 1.06 4.05
C ILE A 35 -7.94 -0.38 3.84
N SER A 36 -8.33 -1.06 4.92
CA SER A 36 -8.94 -2.38 4.82
C SER A 36 -10.36 -2.40 5.38
N ASN A 37 -11.20 -3.23 4.76
CA ASN A 37 -12.49 -3.60 5.33
C ASN A 37 -12.38 -4.73 6.37
N ARG A 38 -11.17 -5.22 6.66
CA ARG A 38 -10.88 -6.26 7.64
C ARG A 38 -9.75 -5.82 8.57
N ALA A 39 -10.02 -5.83 9.87
CA ALA A 39 -9.03 -5.42 10.88
C ALA A 39 -7.82 -6.36 10.96
N ASP A 40 -7.98 -7.63 10.56
CA ASP A 40 -6.96 -8.68 10.60
C ASP A 40 -6.20 -8.87 9.28
N ALA A 41 -6.39 -7.98 8.29
CA ALA A 41 -5.74 -8.09 7.00
C ALA A 41 -4.20 -7.99 7.17
N ALA A 42 -3.48 -9.09 6.87
CA ALA A 42 -2.02 -9.14 7.01
C ALA A 42 -1.29 -8.02 6.24
N GLY A 43 -1.89 -7.50 5.15
CA GLY A 43 -1.33 -6.35 4.42
C GLY A 43 -1.30 -5.04 5.22
N LEU A 44 -2.10 -4.89 6.28
CA LEU A 44 -2.03 -3.70 7.15
C LEU A 44 -0.70 -3.64 7.91
N ALA A 45 -0.15 -4.77 8.33
CA ALA A 45 1.15 -4.82 9.00
C ALA A 45 2.28 -4.35 8.06
N PHE A 46 2.28 -4.87 6.82
CA PHE A 46 3.22 -4.40 5.80
C PHE A 46 3.10 -2.89 5.55
N ALA A 47 1.87 -2.38 5.41
CA ALA A 47 1.63 -0.96 5.18
C ALA A 47 2.12 -0.09 6.34
N ALA A 48 1.99 -0.56 7.59
CA ALA A 48 2.51 0.14 8.77
C ALA A 48 4.05 0.14 8.83
N GLU A 49 4.71 -0.92 8.37
CA GLU A 49 6.18 -1.02 8.32
C GLU A 49 6.82 -0.14 7.22
N HIS A 50 6.05 0.21 6.18
CA HIS A 50 6.53 0.96 5.02
C HIS A 50 5.92 2.37 4.89
N GLY A 51 5.17 2.81 5.91
CA GLY A 51 4.48 4.11 5.97
C GLY A 51 5.30 5.23 6.58
#